data_AF-A0A0S9KDA0-F1
#
_entry.id   AF-A0A0S9KDA0-F1
#
_cell.length_a   1.000
_cell.length_b   1.000
_cell.length_c   1.000
_cell.angle_alpha   90.00
_cell.angle_beta   90.00
_cell.angle_gamma   90.00
#
_symmetry.space_group_name_H-M   'P 1'
#
loop_
_entity.id
_entity.type
_entity.pdbx_description
1 polymer ?
#
loop_
_entity_poly.entity_id
_entity_poly.type
_entity_poly.pdbx_seq_one_letter_code
_entity_poly.pdbx_strand_id
1 'polypeptide(L)'
;MSDPRTTPAHQKTSSYHPTGGWNEKRTHSDGHSYWRDGKLHREDGYAVDRRSNRQVWIGGKLIPAPETKQDVRLTFTGVTKAGYLHWEDQDGMIRVRAHLNARNAYEMRYFDVEGEPEPHWAGGYTLVVHYDDGERRYFRQDYDHGVPKLHRLDGPAIQLPVTTRNHAAKSKWLEDGQRVDGPVELFIRHRMKMKAQPDDWSPPVITDREAARLRAVVIADPESPIALDVAFTYSNEYSEAICHIDGLPAPQHHSVADEAAAWLAALTGEDDDDTAGDEFITGPDDTDETGN
;
A
#
# COMPACT_ATOMS: atom_id res chain seq x y z
N MET A 1 -10.76 61.13 8.62
CA MET A 1 -11.93 60.23 8.76
C MET A 1 -11.70 59.09 7.79
N SER A 2 -11.23 57.95 8.29
CA SER A 2 -10.88 56.80 7.47
C SER A 2 -12.06 55.82 7.48
N ASP A 3 -12.46 55.42 6.27
CA ASP A 3 -13.61 54.58 5.96
C ASP A 3 -13.57 53.23 6.72
N PRO A 4 -14.65 52.80 7.40
CA PRO A 4 -14.72 51.47 7.99
C PRO A 4 -14.73 50.41 6.88
N ARG A 5 -13.73 49.53 6.89
CA ARG A 5 -13.58 48.41 5.94
C ARG A 5 -14.86 47.57 5.93
N THR A 6 -15.64 47.70 4.87
CA THR A 6 -16.78 46.83 4.57
C THR A 6 -16.23 45.43 4.32
N THR A 7 -16.44 44.52 5.29
CA THR A 7 -16.13 43.09 5.10
C THR A 7 -16.95 42.57 3.91
N PRO A 8 -16.33 41.92 2.91
CA PRO A 8 -17.04 41.44 1.74
C PRO A 8 -18.19 40.51 2.15
N ALA A 9 -19.38 40.80 1.64
CA ALA A 9 -20.58 40.01 1.90
C ALA A 9 -20.39 38.58 1.35
N HIS A 10 -20.39 37.57 2.22
CA HIS A 10 -20.37 36.18 1.83
C HIS A 10 -21.69 35.81 1.13
N GLN A 11 -21.62 35.37 -0.12
CA GLN A 11 -22.78 34.82 -0.83
C GLN A 11 -23.16 33.46 -0.19
N LYS A 12 -24.30 33.42 0.50
CA LYS A 12 -24.89 32.19 1.03
C LYS A 12 -25.71 31.52 -0.06
N THR A 13 -25.29 30.33 -0.48
CA THR A 13 -26.10 29.44 -1.31
C THR A 13 -26.48 28.22 -0.47
N SER A 14 -27.77 27.91 -0.34
CA SER A 14 -28.26 26.64 0.26
C SER A 14 -28.52 25.66 -0.88
N SER A 15 -28.06 24.41 -0.88
CA SER A 15 -28.40 23.34 0.07
C SER A 15 -27.55 22.06 -0.16
N TYR A 16 -27.38 21.21 0.87
CA TYR A 16 -27.61 19.74 0.81
C TYR A 16 -27.85 19.12 2.21
N HIS A 17 -29.10 18.83 2.58
CA HIS A 17 -29.42 17.89 3.67
C HIS A 17 -30.78 17.24 3.42
N PRO A 18 -30.84 15.91 3.31
CA PRO A 18 -31.39 15.13 4.43
C PRO A 18 -30.50 13.91 4.74
N THR A 19 -30.44 13.52 6.01
CA THR A 19 -29.71 12.36 6.53
C THR A 19 -28.19 12.32 6.41
N GLY A 20 -27.50 13.44 6.17
CA GLY A 20 -26.03 13.48 6.44
C GLY A 20 -25.19 14.64 5.90
N GLY A 21 -25.76 15.52 5.07
CA GLY A 21 -25.02 16.59 4.40
C GLY A 21 -24.75 17.87 5.21
N TRP A 22 -24.68 19.01 4.50
CA TRP A 22 -24.50 20.37 5.00
C TRP A 22 -25.67 21.27 4.53
N ASN A 23 -26.25 22.12 5.40
CA ASN A 23 -27.30 23.06 4.98
C ASN A 23 -26.76 24.43 4.51
N GLU A 24 -25.48 24.72 4.73
CA GLU A 24 -24.84 25.96 4.30
C GLU A 24 -23.43 25.69 3.73
N LYS A 25 -23.18 26.13 2.49
CA LYS A 25 -21.83 26.20 1.91
C LYS A 25 -21.38 27.66 1.93
N ARG A 26 -20.18 27.89 2.46
CA ARG A 26 -19.52 29.20 2.43
C ARG A 26 -18.31 29.13 1.52
N THR A 27 -18.23 30.07 0.58
CA THR A 27 -17.09 30.23 -0.33
C THR A 27 -16.17 31.33 0.17
N HIS A 28 -14.87 31.01 0.20
CA HIS A 28 -13.77 31.88 0.58
C HIS A 28 -12.83 32.04 -0.61
N SER A 29 -11.89 32.98 -0.55
CA SER A 29 -10.88 33.14 -1.61
C SER A 29 -9.91 31.96 -1.71
N ASP A 30 -9.76 31.18 -0.63
CA ASP A 30 -8.84 30.05 -0.49
C ASP A 30 -9.52 28.67 -0.57
N GLY A 31 -10.85 28.61 -0.68
CA GLY A 31 -11.60 27.35 -0.77
C GLY A 31 -13.03 27.43 -0.25
N HIS A 32 -13.52 26.32 0.29
CA HIS A 32 -14.90 26.18 0.76
C HIS A 32 -14.98 25.64 2.18
N SER A 33 -16.09 25.96 2.85
CA SER A 33 -16.47 25.33 4.12
C SER A 33 -17.95 24.96 4.12
N TYR A 34 -18.26 23.83 4.74
CA TYR A 34 -19.57 23.20 4.73
C TYR A 34 -20.09 23.10 6.15
N TRP A 35 -21.34 23.52 6.35
CA TRP A 35 -21.94 23.73 7.65
C TRP A 35 -23.31 23.05 7.72
N ARG A 36 -23.64 22.47 8.88
CA ARG A 36 -24.96 21.95 9.24
C ARG A 36 -25.36 22.57 10.56
N ASP A 37 -26.51 23.23 10.57
CA ASP A 37 -27.10 23.85 11.77
C ASP A 37 -26.14 24.82 12.48
N GLY A 38 -25.42 25.62 11.68
CA GLY A 38 -24.47 26.61 12.18
C GLY A 38 -23.12 26.04 12.66
N LYS A 39 -22.87 24.73 12.52
CA LYS A 39 -21.60 24.07 12.86
C LYS A 39 -20.93 23.49 11.63
N LEU A 40 -19.59 23.43 11.61
CA LEU A 40 -18.85 22.73 10.55
C LEU A 40 -19.26 21.25 10.54
N HIS A 41 -19.67 20.77 9.38
CA HIS A 41 -20.20 19.43 9.25
C HIS A 41 -20.19 18.97 7.80
N ARG A 42 -19.66 17.77 7.56
CA ARG A 42 -19.82 17.04 6.31
C ARG A 42 -19.53 15.54 6.55
N GLU A 43 -20.51 14.68 6.31
CA GLU A 43 -20.34 13.21 6.46
C GLU A 43 -19.67 12.58 5.23
N ASP A 44 -19.77 13.21 4.06
CA ASP A 44 -19.24 12.72 2.78
C ASP A 44 -17.87 13.33 2.38
N GLY A 45 -17.14 13.92 3.32
CA GLY A 45 -15.78 14.41 3.08
C GLY A 45 -15.38 15.62 3.91
N TYR A 46 -14.52 16.46 3.35
CA TYR A 46 -13.97 17.62 4.05
C TYR A 46 -15.02 18.70 4.30
N ALA A 47 -15.27 19.00 5.57
CA ALA A 47 -16.08 20.13 5.97
C ALA A 47 -15.33 21.46 5.77
N VAL A 48 -13.99 21.44 5.73
CA VAL A 48 -13.15 22.55 5.26
C VAL A 48 -12.26 22.03 4.16
N ASP A 49 -12.39 22.57 2.95
CA ASP A 49 -11.54 22.23 1.81
C ASP A 49 -10.87 23.51 1.31
N ARG A 50 -9.64 23.74 1.76
CA ARG A 50 -8.79 24.87 1.38
C ARG A 50 -7.47 24.33 0.84
N ARG A 51 -6.83 25.09 -0.06
CA ARG A 51 -5.63 24.67 -0.82
C ARG A 51 -4.54 23.96 0.01
N SER A 52 -4.37 24.31 1.28
CA SER A 52 -3.35 23.72 2.16
C SER A 52 -3.90 23.14 3.47
N ASN A 53 -5.21 23.20 3.69
CA ASN A 53 -5.81 22.79 4.96
C ASN A 53 -7.18 22.14 4.70
N ARG A 54 -7.19 20.81 4.76
CA ARG A 54 -8.38 19.99 4.64
C ARG A 54 -8.74 19.43 5.99
N GLN A 55 -9.99 19.59 6.40
CA GLN A 55 -10.46 19.16 7.72
C GLN A 55 -11.81 18.48 7.61
N VAL A 56 -11.96 17.34 8.30
CA VAL A 56 -13.23 16.63 8.43
C VAL A 56 -13.88 17.06 9.74
N TRP A 57 -15.15 17.46 9.68
CA TRP A 57 -15.90 17.86 10.87
C TRP A 57 -17.25 17.16 10.85
N ILE A 58 -17.65 16.61 12.00
CA ILE A 58 -18.97 16.01 12.19
C ILE A 58 -19.60 16.63 13.44
N GLY A 59 -20.67 17.39 13.22
CA GLY A 59 -21.45 18.02 14.30
C GLY A 59 -20.69 19.12 15.05
N GLY A 60 -19.74 19.78 14.39
CA GLY A 60 -18.86 20.77 15.02
C GLY A 60 -17.69 20.18 15.81
N LYS A 61 -17.47 18.85 15.75
CA LYS A 61 -16.26 18.21 16.27
C LYS A 61 -15.31 17.90 15.11
N LEU A 62 -14.04 18.30 15.26
CA LEU A 62 -12.98 17.96 14.32
C LEU A 62 -12.69 16.45 14.41
N ILE A 63 -12.71 15.77 13.28
CA ILE A 63 -12.30 14.38 13.14
C ILE A 63 -10.90 14.39 12.52
N PRO A 64 -9.89 13.78 13.17
CA PRO A 64 -8.59 13.58 12.55
C PRO A 64 -8.78 12.73 11.28
N ALA A 65 -8.59 13.33 10.12
CA ALA A 65 -8.49 12.58 8.86
C ALA A 65 -7.06 12.06 8.73
N PRO A 66 -6.84 10.89 8.08
CA PRO A 66 -5.49 10.36 7.85
C PRO A 66 -4.60 11.35 7.05
N GLU A 67 -5.20 12.24 6.25
CA GLU A 67 -4.48 13.29 5.51
C GLU A 67 -4.14 14.53 6.35
N THR A 68 -4.83 14.76 7.46
CA THR A 68 -4.38 15.73 8.47
C THR A 68 -3.18 15.11 9.16
N LYS A 69 -1.98 15.32 8.59
CA LYS A 69 -0.74 15.21 9.35
C LYS A 69 -0.92 16.08 10.58
N GLN A 70 -1.27 15.48 11.71
CA GLN A 70 -0.99 16.12 12.97
C GLN A 70 0.54 16.16 13.02
N ASP A 71 1.10 17.34 12.76
CA ASP A 71 2.48 17.61 13.11
C ASP A 71 2.55 17.56 14.64
N VAL A 72 2.60 16.34 15.18
CA VAL A 72 2.82 16.11 16.59
C VAL A 72 4.22 16.60 16.85
N ARG A 73 4.33 17.78 17.47
CA ARG A 73 5.61 18.39 17.76
C ARG A 73 6.33 17.52 18.78
N LEU A 74 7.35 16.82 18.31
CA LEU A 74 8.18 15.99 19.15
C LEU A 74 9.27 16.83 19.83
N THR A 75 9.40 16.67 21.13
CA THR A 75 10.43 17.31 21.96
C THR A 75 11.41 16.24 22.42
N PHE A 76 12.70 16.44 22.15
CA PHE A 76 13.74 15.55 22.66
C PHE A 76 13.84 15.70 24.18
N THR A 77 13.61 14.62 24.93
CA THR A 77 13.58 14.66 26.41
C THR A 77 14.83 14.13 27.06
N GLY A 78 15.73 13.52 26.29
CA GLY A 78 17.08 13.20 26.73
C GLY A 78 17.53 11.78 26.40
N VAL A 79 18.56 11.36 27.13
CA VAL A 79 19.20 10.04 26.99
C VAL A 79 18.98 9.26 28.27
N THR A 80 18.43 8.05 28.16
CA THR A 80 18.28 7.13 29.30
C THR A 80 19.65 6.59 29.74
N LYS A 81 19.71 6.02 30.95
CA LYS A 81 20.93 5.33 31.44
C LYS A 81 21.38 4.17 30.54
N ALA A 82 20.46 3.59 29.79
CA ALA A 82 20.73 2.51 28.84
C ALA A 82 21.10 3.02 27.43
N GLY A 83 21.24 4.34 27.23
CA GLY A 83 21.65 4.93 25.96
C GLY A 83 20.52 5.21 24.96
N TYR A 84 19.27 4.97 25.33
CA TYR A 84 18.12 5.31 24.49
C TYR A 84 17.86 6.81 24.47
N LEU A 85 17.72 7.37 23.27
CA LEU A 85 17.24 8.71 22.96
C LEU A 85 15.71 8.69 22.92
N HIS A 86 15.06 9.62 23.61
CA HIS A 86 13.59 9.74 23.63
C HIS A 86 13.12 11.05 23.03
N TRP A 87 12.01 10.96 22.29
CA TRP A 87 11.20 12.11 21.93
C TRP A 87 9.78 11.90 22.42
N GLU A 88 9.26 12.91 23.10
CA GLU A 88 7.91 12.95 23.63
C GLU A 88 7.05 13.93 22.83
N ASP A 89 5.76 13.69 22.77
CA ASP A 89 4.80 14.67 22.27
C ASP A 89 4.43 15.73 23.33
N GLN A 90 3.47 16.58 22.99
CA GLN A 90 2.96 17.63 23.88
C GLN A 90 2.30 17.12 25.16
N ASP A 91 1.87 15.85 25.18
CA ASP A 91 1.24 15.20 26.33
C ASP A 91 2.27 14.45 27.19
N GLY A 92 3.55 14.49 26.82
CA GLY A 92 4.64 13.82 27.54
C GLY A 92 4.76 12.33 27.22
N MET A 93 4.07 11.86 26.18
CA MET A 93 4.11 10.44 25.77
C MET A 93 5.26 10.22 24.80
N ILE A 94 6.05 9.17 25.01
CA ILE A 94 7.18 8.83 24.13
C ILE A 94 6.64 8.35 22.78
N ARG A 95 6.95 9.08 21.71
CA ARG A 95 6.56 8.72 20.33
C ARG A 95 7.71 8.16 19.52
N VAL A 96 8.96 8.48 19.89
CA VAL A 96 10.14 7.95 19.21
C VAL A 96 11.17 7.53 20.23
N ARG A 97 11.72 6.34 20.03
CA ARG A 97 12.90 5.85 20.75
C ARG A 97 13.98 5.50 19.74
N ALA A 98 15.18 6.02 19.93
CA ALA A 98 16.34 5.64 19.14
C ALA A 98 17.51 5.19 20.02
N HIS A 99 18.37 4.30 19.54
CA HIS A 99 19.61 3.94 20.24
C HIS A 99 20.64 3.35 19.27
N LEU A 100 21.89 3.32 19.71
CA LEU A 100 22.95 2.52 19.08
C LEU A 100 22.98 1.16 19.76
N ASN A 101 22.84 0.09 18.98
CA ASN A 101 22.96 -1.26 19.51
C ASN A 101 24.44 -1.66 19.68
N ALA A 102 24.68 -2.86 20.22
CA ALA A 102 26.04 -3.39 20.47
C ALA A 102 26.92 -3.52 19.21
N ARG A 103 26.34 -3.38 18.00
CA ARG A 103 27.05 -3.41 16.71
C ARG A 103 27.25 -2.01 16.12
N ASN A 104 27.08 -0.95 16.91
CA ASN A 104 27.05 0.45 16.46
C ASN A 104 25.98 0.75 15.40
N ALA A 105 24.97 -0.11 15.24
CA ALA A 105 23.91 0.16 14.31
C ALA A 105 22.83 1.02 14.97
N TYR A 106 22.35 2.03 14.26
CA TYR A 106 21.31 2.93 14.75
C TYR A 106 19.94 2.28 14.56
N GLU A 107 19.23 2.10 15.67
CA GLU A 107 17.88 1.54 15.74
C GLU A 107 16.88 2.63 16.14
N MET A 108 15.81 2.78 15.37
CA MET A 108 14.71 3.72 15.67
C MET A 108 13.37 2.98 15.68
N ARG A 109 12.53 3.32 16.68
CA ARG A 109 11.17 2.81 16.85
C ARG A 109 10.20 3.96 17.06
N TYR A 110 9.01 3.83 16.51
CA TYR A 110 7.89 4.77 16.61
C TYR A 110 6.78 4.15 17.44
N PHE A 111 5.99 4.97 18.15
CA PHE A 111 4.91 4.54 19.01
C PHE A 111 3.64 5.38 18.75
N ASP A 112 2.47 4.73 18.77
CA ASP A 112 1.14 5.35 18.60
C ASP A 112 0.75 6.19 19.81
N VAL A 113 -0.47 6.74 19.79
CA VAL A 113 -1.00 7.59 20.86
C VAL A 113 -1.13 6.88 22.20
N GLU A 114 -1.37 5.57 22.18
CA GLU A 114 -1.43 4.66 23.33
C GLU A 114 -0.04 4.23 23.85
N GLY A 115 1.02 4.47 23.09
CA GLY A 115 2.39 4.10 23.43
C GLY A 115 2.78 2.70 23.00
N GLU A 116 1.98 2.07 22.12
CA GLU A 116 2.30 0.81 21.47
C GLU A 116 3.14 1.07 20.22
N PRO A 117 4.11 0.20 19.87
CA PRO A 117 4.94 0.39 18.69
C PRO A 117 4.11 0.45 17.40
N GLU A 118 4.21 1.56 16.66
CA GLU A 118 3.50 1.71 15.39
C GLU A 118 4.22 0.98 14.26
N PRO A 119 3.50 0.20 13.44
CA PRO A 119 3.98 -0.11 12.11
C PRO A 119 4.11 1.21 11.34
N HIS A 120 5.29 1.47 10.77
CA HIS A 120 5.49 2.69 10.01
C HIS A 120 4.48 2.73 8.86
N TRP A 121 3.77 3.86 8.74
CA TRP A 121 2.67 4.12 7.80
C TRP A 121 2.98 3.78 6.33
N ALA A 122 4.27 3.68 5.98
CA ALA A 122 4.72 3.37 4.62
C ALA A 122 4.98 1.89 4.33
N GLY A 123 4.89 0.92 5.27
CA GLY A 123 5.25 -0.45 4.88
C GLY A 123 5.25 -1.56 5.94
N GLY A 124 4.58 -1.37 7.09
CA GLY A 124 4.34 -2.48 8.04
C GLY A 124 5.56 -2.98 8.81
N TYR A 125 6.64 -2.20 8.87
CA TYR A 125 7.85 -2.51 9.65
C TYR A 125 7.91 -1.64 10.93
N THR A 126 8.52 -2.17 11.98
CA THR A 126 8.61 -1.53 13.31
C THR A 126 10.03 -1.13 13.71
N LEU A 127 11.04 -1.55 12.92
CA LEU A 127 12.44 -1.23 13.17
C LEU A 127 13.19 -0.98 11.85
N VAL A 128 13.93 0.13 11.81
CA VAL A 128 14.92 0.42 10.78
C VAL A 128 16.31 0.41 11.40
N VAL A 129 17.23 -0.33 10.78
CA VAL A 129 18.63 -0.41 11.21
C VAL A 129 19.53 0.20 10.13
N HIS A 130 20.32 1.20 10.53
CA HIS A 130 21.33 1.83 9.67
C HIS A 130 22.73 1.33 10.02
N TYR A 131 23.48 0.91 9.00
CA TYR A 131 24.87 0.47 9.12
C TYR A 131 25.83 1.55 8.57
N ASP A 132 27.10 1.49 9.00
CA ASP A 132 28.14 2.47 8.65
C ASP A 132 28.46 2.53 7.16
N ASP A 133 28.22 1.43 6.43
CA ASP A 133 28.36 1.36 4.98
C ASP A 133 27.18 2.02 4.24
N GLY A 134 26.16 2.50 4.96
CA GLY A 134 24.94 3.10 4.41
C GLY A 134 23.85 2.08 4.04
N GLU A 135 24.04 0.79 4.37
CA GLU A 135 22.98 -0.21 4.28
C GLU A 135 21.85 0.10 5.27
N ARG A 136 20.61 -0.08 4.81
CA ARG A 136 19.39 0.03 5.61
C ARG A 136 18.64 -1.29 5.59
N ARG A 137 18.22 -1.74 6.76
CA ARG A 137 17.38 -2.95 6.92
C ARG A 137 16.08 -2.61 7.59
N TYR A 138 14.99 -3.17 7.06
CA TYR A 138 13.62 -2.98 7.51
C TYR A 138 13.11 -4.27 8.13
N PHE A 139 12.68 -4.21 9.39
CA PHE A 139 12.22 -5.37 10.13
C PHE A 139 10.79 -5.18 10.62
N ARG A 140 10.00 -6.24 10.49
CA ARG A 140 8.74 -6.40 11.21
C ARG A 140 9.00 -7.23 12.46
N GLN A 141 8.61 -6.69 13.60
CA GLN A 141 8.68 -7.40 14.88
C GLN A 141 7.36 -8.16 15.07
N ASP A 142 7.36 -9.47 14.81
CA ASP A 142 6.25 -10.33 15.24
C ASP A 142 6.35 -10.50 16.76
N TYR A 143 5.30 -10.16 17.50
CA TYR A 143 5.28 -10.21 18.97
C TYR A 143 5.39 -11.62 19.55
N ASP A 144 5.01 -12.65 18.78
CA ASP A 144 4.90 -14.00 19.33
C ASP A 144 6.23 -14.76 19.49
N HIS A 145 7.30 -14.44 18.74
CA HIS A 145 8.47 -15.36 18.67
C HIS A 145 9.87 -14.71 18.66
N GLY A 146 10.00 -13.44 19.08
CA GLY A 146 11.28 -12.92 19.61
C GLY A 146 12.44 -12.67 18.63
N VAL A 147 12.26 -12.89 17.32
CA VAL A 147 13.28 -12.55 16.32
C VAL A 147 12.68 -11.61 15.27
N PRO A 148 13.17 -10.36 15.16
CA PRO A 148 12.75 -9.44 14.10
C PRO A 148 13.02 -10.06 12.72
N LYS A 149 12.00 -10.07 11.86
CA LYS A 149 12.11 -10.60 10.49
C LYS A 149 12.26 -9.46 9.50
N LEU A 150 13.14 -9.63 8.52
CA LEU A 150 13.26 -8.68 7.42
C LEU A 150 11.94 -8.66 6.64
N HIS A 151 11.33 -7.48 6.57
CA HIS A 151 10.01 -7.32 5.97
C HIS A 151 9.84 -5.87 5.54
N ARG A 152 9.37 -5.69 4.31
CA ARG A 152 8.94 -4.39 3.79
C ARG A 152 7.99 -4.62 2.61
N LEU A 153 6.81 -4.01 2.64
CA LEU A 153 5.78 -4.18 1.59
C LEU A 153 5.93 -3.21 0.42
N ASP A 154 6.53 -2.05 0.65
CA ASP A 154 6.66 -0.94 -0.30
C ASP A 154 8.07 -0.83 -0.93
N GLY A 155 8.93 -1.84 -0.74
CA GLY A 155 10.31 -1.78 -1.18
C GLY A 155 11.18 -2.93 -0.69
N PRO A 156 12.48 -2.90 -1.00
CA PRO A 156 13.40 -3.95 -0.57
C PRO A 156 13.60 -3.88 0.95
N ALA A 157 13.52 -5.03 1.62
CA ALA A 157 13.78 -5.16 3.05
C ALA A 157 15.27 -4.90 3.40
N ILE A 158 16.16 -5.01 2.41
CA ILE A 158 17.56 -4.58 2.50
C ILE A 158 17.85 -3.59 1.37
N GLN A 159 18.13 -2.34 1.72
CA GLN A 159 18.46 -1.27 0.80
C GLN A 159 19.95 -0.89 0.97
N LEU A 160 20.71 -0.96 -0.12
CA LEU A 160 22.14 -0.63 -0.15
C LEU A 160 22.36 0.87 -0.49
N PRO A 161 23.48 1.48 -0.04
CA PRO A 161 23.82 2.88 -0.32
C PRO A 161 23.90 3.16 -1.83
N VAL A 162 23.52 4.36 -2.26
CA VAL A 162 23.45 4.78 -3.68
C VAL A 162 24.82 5.18 -4.26
N THR A 163 25.82 4.29 -4.22
CA THR A 163 27.21 4.59 -4.67
C THR A 163 27.70 3.85 -5.92
N THR A 164 26.92 2.96 -6.56
CA THR A 164 27.35 2.18 -7.74
C THR A 164 26.22 1.89 -8.73
N ARG A 165 26.47 2.04 -10.04
CA ARG A 165 25.53 1.89 -11.19
C ARG A 165 24.60 0.65 -11.25
N ASN A 166 24.70 -0.32 -10.33
CA ASN A 166 23.96 -1.59 -10.29
C ASN A 166 23.04 -1.77 -9.05
N HIS A 167 22.44 -0.70 -8.52
CA HIS A 167 21.66 -0.73 -7.26
C HIS A 167 20.44 -1.67 -7.24
N ALA A 168 19.66 -1.69 -8.32
CA ALA A 168 18.45 -2.51 -8.39
C ALA A 168 18.76 -4.01 -8.26
N ALA A 169 19.92 -4.45 -8.77
CA ALA A 169 20.30 -5.87 -8.82
C ALA A 169 20.76 -6.46 -7.47
N LYS A 170 21.09 -5.62 -6.48
CA LYS A 170 21.58 -6.09 -5.16
C LYS A 170 20.62 -5.88 -4.00
N SER A 171 19.55 -5.12 -4.22
CA SER A 171 18.51 -4.94 -3.22
C SER A 171 17.78 -6.28 -3.01
N LYS A 172 17.57 -6.68 -1.76
CA LYS A 172 16.90 -7.95 -1.45
C LYS A 172 15.47 -7.66 -1.01
N TRP A 173 14.54 -8.31 -1.66
CA TRP A 173 13.13 -8.29 -1.32
C TRP A 173 12.86 -9.48 -0.39
N LEU A 174 12.31 -9.20 0.78
CA LEU A 174 11.96 -10.23 1.75
C LEU A 174 10.58 -9.96 2.36
N GLU A 175 9.79 -11.02 2.50
CA GLU A 175 8.53 -11.04 3.24
C GLU A 175 8.70 -12.00 4.42
N ASP A 176 8.63 -11.47 5.65
CA ASP A 176 8.75 -12.28 6.88
C ASP A 176 10.03 -13.13 6.89
N GLY A 177 11.13 -12.57 6.38
CA GLY A 177 12.43 -13.25 6.28
C GLY A 177 12.57 -14.22 5.10
N GLN A 178 11.54 -14.47 4.31
CA GLN A 178 11.62 -15.26 3.09
C GLN A 178 11.97 -14.39 1.89
N ARG A 179 12.91 -14.83 1.05
CA ARG A 179 13.27 -14.14 -0.18
C ARG A 179 12.10 -14.17 -1.16
N VAL A 180 11.88 -13.06 -1.83
CA VAL A 180 11.04 -12.95 -3.04
C VAL A 180 11.86 -12.38 -4.18
N ASP A 181 11.51 -12.73 -5.40
CA ASP A 181 12.24 -12.44 -6.63
C ASP A 181 12.13 -10.98 -7.07
N GLY A 182 11.13 -10.26 -6.54
CA GLY A 182 10.95 -8.84 -6.80
C GLY A 182 9.64 -8.30 -6.23
N PRO A 183 9.32 -7.05 -6.56
CA PRO A 183 8.10 -6.39 -6.07
C PRO A 183 6.82 -7.10 -6.52
N VAL A 184 6.81 -7.70 -7.72
CA VAL A 184 5.65 -8.41 -8.27
C VAL A 184 5.32 -9.68 -7.46
N GLU A 185 6.31 -10.50 -7.12
CA GLU A 185 6.07 -11.70 -6.32
C GLU A 185 5.64 -11.35 -4.89
N LEU A 186 6.24 -10.32 -4.29
CA LEU A 186 5.85 -9.79 -2.99
C LEU A 186 4.35 -9.42 -2.97
N PHE A 187 3.92 -8.72 -4.01
CA PHE A 187 2.53 -8.31 -4.20
C PHE A 187 1.58 -9.51 -4.32
N ILE A 188 1.94 -10.52 -5.14
CA ILE A 188 1.14 -11.75 -5.31
C ILE A 188 0.97 -12.49 -3.98
N ARG A 189 2.06 -12.67 -3.22
CA ARG A 189 2.00 -13.36 -1.91
C ARG A 189 1.11 -12.63 -0.92
N HIS A 190 1.18 -11.30 -0.90
CA HIS A 190 0.33 -10.48 -0.06
C HIS A 190 -1.16 -10.62 -0.43
N ARG A 191 -1.49 -10.65 -1.74
CA ARG A 191 -2.85 -10.90 -2.23
C ARG A 191 -3.40 -12.26 -1.79
N MET A 192 -2.57 -13.30 -1.79
CA MET A 192 -2.96 -14.62 -1.32
C MET A 192 -3.23 -14.64 0.19
N LYS A 193 -2.46 -13.88 0.98
CA LYS A 193 -2.70 -13.72 2.43
C LYS A 193 -3.97 -12.90 2.73
N MET A 194 -4.25 -11.85 1.94
CA MET A 194 -5.48 -11.07 2.07
C MET A 194 -6.73 -11.89 1.75
N LYS A 195 -6.69 -12.78 0.75
CA LYS A 195 -7.78 -13.75 0.49
C LYS A 195 -8.01 -14.76 1.61
N ALA A 196 -7.02 -14.97 2.47
CA ALA A 196 -7.15 -15.83 3.66
C ALA A 196 -7.73 -15.10 4.88
N GLN A 197 -7.97 -13.79 4.78
CA GLN A 197 -8.76 -13.04 5.77
C GLN A 197 -10.25 -13.39 5.63
N PRO A 198 -11.06 -13.26 6.71
CA PRO A 198 -12.47 -13.65 6.71
C PRO A 198 -13.26 -13.03 5.55
N ASP A 199 -14.21 -13.81 5.01
CA ASP A 199 -15.02 -13.58 3.80
C ASP A 199 -15.75 -12.21 3.71
N ASP A 200 -15.72 -11.40 4.76
CA ASP A 200 -16.51 -10.17 4.86
C ASP A 200 -15.80 -8.92 4.31
N TRP A 201 -14.50 -8.99 3.99
CA TRP A 201 -13.81 -7.85 3.35
C TRP A 201 -13.94 -7.90 1.83
N SER A 202 -14.82 -7.04 1.31
CA SER A 202 -14.87 -6.70 -0.11
C SER A 202 -14.37 -5.27 -0.30
N PRO A 203 -13.48 -5.00 -1.28
CA PRO A 203 -13.14 -3.63 -1.63
C PRO A 203 -14.42 -2.87 -2.05
N PRO A 204 -14.50 -1.55 -1.83
CA PRO A 204 -15.65 -0.78 -2.23
C PRO A 204 -15.87 -0.88 -3.74
N VAL A 205 -17.14 -1.03 -4.15
CA VAL A 205 -17.50 -1.01 -5.58
C VAL A 205 -17.23 0.40 -6.12
N ILE A 206 -16.38 0.49 -7.14
CA ILE A 206 -16.03 1.74 -7.81
C ILE A 206 -16.76 1.86 -9.14
N THR A 207 -17.01 3.10 -9.56
CA THR A 207 -17.59 3.39 -10.87
C THR A 207 -16.54 3.26 -11.98
N ASP A 208 -16.97 3.05 -13.23
CA ASP A 208 -16.05 2.99 -14.39
C ASP A 208 -15.15 4.23 -14.51
N ARG A 209 -15.69 5.40 -14.12
CA ARG A 209 -14.96 6.66 -14.11
C ARG A 209 -13.85 6.67 -13.06
N GLU A 210 -14.06 6.04 -11.92
CA GLU A 210 -13.05 5.91 -10.87
C GLU A 210 -12.00 4.89 -11.28
N ALA A 211 -12.41 3.73 -11.80
CA ALA A 211 -11.50 2.73 -12.35
C ALA A 211 -10.55 3.32 -13.40
N ALA A 212 -11.08 4.13 -14.33
CA ALA A 212 -10.28 4.83 -15.34
C ALA A 212 -9.26 5.82 -14.73
N ARG A 213 -9.61 6.48 -13.62
CA ARG A 213 -8.70 7.39 -12.92
C ARG A 213 -7.59 6.64 -12.20
N LEU A 214 -7.91 5.52 -11.56
CA LEU A 214 -6.91 4.66 -10.92
C LEU A 214 -5.90 4.14 -11.95
N ARG A 215 -6.38 3.68 -13.10
CA ARG A 215 -5.50 3.29 -14.23
C ARG A 215 -4.58 4.42 -14.68
N ALA A 216 -5.12 5.61 -14.87
CA ALA A 216 -4.33 6.77 -15.30
C ALA A 216 -3.25 7.15 -14.27
N VAL A 217 -3.52 6.99 -12.98
CA VAL A 217 -2.54 7.22 -11.91
C VAL A 217 -1.42 6.18 -11.98
N VAL A 218 -1.75 4.90 -12.19
CA VAL A 218 -0.75 3.82 -12.34
C VAL A 218 0.09 4.01 -13.60
N ILE A 219 -0.52 4.40 -14.73
CA ILE A 219 0.21 4.69 -15.98
C ILE A 219 1.19 5.87 -15.82
N ALA A 220 0.78 6.90 -15.08
CA ALA A 220 1.59 8.10 -14.91
C ALA A 220 2.83 7.86 -14.03
N ASP A 221 2.71 7.04 -12.99
CA ASP A 221 3.81 6.71 -12.07
C ASP A 221 3.60 5.32 -11.42
N PRO A 222 4.00 4.23 -12.11
CA PRO A 222 3.69 2.86 -11.71
C PRO A 222 4.41 2.41 -10.43
N GLU A 223 5.48 3.10 -10.05
CA GLU A 223 6.24 2.85 -8.81
C GLU A 223 5.79 3.76 -7.65
N SER A 224 4.79 4.62 -7.87
CA SER A 224 4.30 5.50 -6.81
C SER A 224 3.60 4.71 -5.69
N PRO A 225 3.63 5.22 -4.45
CA PRO A 225 2.85 4.65 -3.35
C PRO A 225 1.36 4.51 -3.68
N ILE A 226 0.79 5.44 -4.44
CA ILE A 226 -0.62 5.39 -4.86
C ILE A 226 -0.85 4.27 -5.87
N ALA A 227 0.07 4.04 -6.80
CA ALA A 227 -0.02 2.91 -7.72
C ALA A 227 0.04 1.57 -6.98
N LEU A 228 0.85 1.47 -5.92
CA LEU A 228 0.87 0.31 -5.02
C LEU A 228 -0.46 0.15 -4.27
N ASP A 229 -1.02 1.22 -3.70
CA ASP A 229 -2.33 1.18 -3.04
C ASP A 229 -3.46 0.73 -3.99
N VAL A 230 -3.40 1.18 -5.26
CA VAL A 230 -4.30 0.73 -6.32
C VAL A 230 -4.08 -0.73 -6.64
N ALA A 231 -2.82 -1.20 -6.72
CA ALA A 231 -2.53 -2.62 -6.88
C ALA A 231 -3.21 -3.44 -5.77
N PHE A 232 -3.10 -3.00 -4.51
CA PHE A 232 -3.66 -3.72 -3.37
C PHE A 232 -5.19 -3.75 -3.35
N THR A 233 -5.84 -2.63 -3.68
CA THR A 233 -7.30 -2.48 -3.50
C THR A 233 -8.09 -2.81 -4.77
N TYR A 234 -7.51 -2.52 -5.94
CA TYR A 234 -8.15 -2.53 -7.27
C TYR A 234 -7.21 -3.20 -8.27
N SER A 235 -6.93 -4.48 -8.02
CA SER A 235 -5.89 -5.21 -8.76
C SER A 235 -6.14 -5.31 -10.26
N ASN A 236 -7.42 -5.33 -10.68
CA ASN A 236 -7.77 -5.41 -12.10
C ASN A 236 -7.38 -4.11 -12.82
N GLU A 237 -7.69 -2.98 -12.20
CA GLU A 237 -7.33 -1.65 -12.68
C GLU A 237 -5.80 -1.50 -12.75
N TYR A 238 -5.07 -1.97 -11.75
CA TYR A 238 -3.61 -1.96 -11.79
C TYR A 238 -3.06 -2.83 -12.93
N SER A 239 -3.53 -4.07 -13.08
CA SER A 239 -3.08 -4.98 -14.14
C SER A 239 -3.35 -4.42 -15.55
N GLU A 240 -4.54 -3.89 -15.79
CA GLU A 240 -4.88 -3.24 -17.06
C GLU A 240 -3.97 -2.04 -17.37
N ALA A 241 -3.63 -1.25 -16.35
CA ALA A 241 -2.73 -0.11 -16.50
C ALA A 241 -1.31 -0.56 -16.88
N ILE A 242 -0.78 -1.61 -16.24
CA ILE A 242 0.55 -2.16 -16.57
C ILE A 242 0.58 -2.75 -17.99
N CYS A 243 -0.46 -3.49 -18.40
CA CYS A 243 -0.56 -3.98 -19.78
C CYS A 243 -0.53 -2.84 -20.81
N HIS A 244 -1.15 -1.70 -20.48
CA HIS A 244 -1.12 -0.51 -21.34
C HIS A 244 0.29 0.09 -21.47
N ILE A 245 1.08 0.11 -20.38
CA ILE A 245 2.47 0.59 -20.40
C ILE A 245 3.35 -0.31 -21.27
N ASP A 246 3.19 -1.64 -21.14
CA ASP A 246 4.02 -2.63 -21.83
C ASP A 246 3.58 -2.88 -23.28
N GLY A 247 2.51 -2.23 -23.75
CA GLY A 247 1.94 -2.44 -25.08
C GLY A 247 1.32 -3.84 -25.27
N LEU A 248 0.98 -4.49 -24.16
CA LEU A 248 0.36 -5.81 -24.15
C LEU A 248 -1.16 -5.68 -24.31
N PRO A 249 -1.84 -6.67 -24.93
CA PRO A 249 -3.28 -6.68 -24.96
C PRO A 249 -3.83 -6.70 -23.52
N ALA A 250 -4.86 -5.90 -23.25
CA ALA A 250 -5.51 -5.91 -21.95
C ALA A 250 -6.02 -7.33 -21.65
N PRO A 251 -5.90 -7.80 -20.39
CA PRO A 251 -6.44 -9.09 -20.00
C PRO A 251 -7.93 -9.10 -20.34
N GLN A 252 -8.37 -10.13 -21.06
CA GLN A 252 -9.80 -10.32 -21.27
C GLN A 252 -10.40 -10.62 -19.90
N HIS A 253 -11.48 -9.93 -19.52
CA HIS A 253 -12.18 -10.15 -18.26
C HIS A 253 -12.79 -11.56 -18.23
N HIS A 254 -11.96 -12.55 -17.95
CA HIS A 254 -12.41 -13.85 -17.48
C HIS A 254 -12.78 -13.69 -16.01
N SER A 255 -13.73 -14.47 -15.50
CA SER A 255 -14.00 -14.39 -14.08
C SER A 255 -12.72 -14.79 -13.33
N VAL A 256 -12.47 -14.19 -12.18
CA VAL A 256 -11.28 -14.51 -11.34
C VAL A 256 -11.23 -16.02 -11.00
N ALA A 257 -12.38 -16.71 -11.05
CA ALA A 257 -12.46 -18.16 -10.92
C ALA A 257 -11.90 -18.90 -12.14
N ASP A 258 -12.10 -18.39 -13.36
CA ASP A 258 -11.63 -19.01 -14.60
C ASP A 258 -10.11 -18.89 -14.76
N GLU A 259 -9.53 -17.74 -14.40
CA GLU A 259 -8.06 -17.56 -14.42
C GLU A 259 -7.36 -18.39 -13.33
N ALA A 260 -7.94 -18.46 -12.13
CA ALA A 260 -7.41 -19.29 -11.06
C ALA A 260 -7.51 -20.79 -11.39
N ALA A 261 -8.60 -21.21 -12.03
CA ALA A 261 -8.76 -22.58 -12.51
C ALA A 261 -7.78 -22.92 -13.64
N ALA A 262 -7.56 -22.01 -14.59
CA ALA A 262 -6.59 -22.20 -15.67
C ALA A 262 -5.14 -22.27 -15.14
N TRP A 263 -4.80 -21.44 -14.14
CA TRP A 263 -3.47 -21.45 -13.53
C TRP A 263 -3.25 -22.66 -12.61
N LEU A 264 -4.27 -23.09 -11.86
CA LEU A 264 -4.25 -24.34 -11.08
C LEU A 264 -4.12 -25.55 -12.00
N ALA A 265 -4.89 -25.62 -13.10
CA ALA A 265 -4.79 -26.69 -14.09
C ALA A 265 -3.39 -26.78 -14.72
N ALA A 266 -2.78 -25.63 -15.02
CA ALA A 266 -1.40 -25.57 -15.54
C ALA A 266 -0.34 -26.02 -14.52
N LEU A 267 -0.63 -25.91 -13.21
CA LEU A 267 0.26 -26.38 -12.15
C LEU A 267 0.03 -27.83 -11.75
N THR A 268 -1.20 -28.34 -11.89
CA THR A 268 -1.52 -29.72 -11.53
C THR A 268 -1.16 -30.72 -12.61
N GLY A 269 -0.84 -30.26 -13.84
CA GLY A 269 -0.21 -31.08 -14.86
C GLY A 269 -0.86 -32.45 -15.01
N GLU A 270 -2.16 -32.49 -15.29
CA GLU A 270 -2.72 -33.68 -15.94
C GLU A 270 -2.27 -33.63 -17.40
N ASP A 271 -1.01 -34.03 -17.61
CA ASP A 271 -0.54 -34.51 -18.90
C ASP A 271 -1.36 -35.76 -19.22
N ASP A 272 -2.53 -35.57 -19.83
CA ASP A 272 -3.26 -36.61 -20.54
C ASP A 272 -2.46 -37.02 -21.79
N ASP A 273 -1.27 -37.59 -21.58
CA ASP A 273 -0.49 -38.31 -22.59
C ASP A 273 -0.69 -39.82 -22.38
N ASP A 274 -1.94 -40.26 -22.53
CA ASP A 274 -2.31 -41.66 -22.63
C ASP A 274 -3.04 -41.88 -23.98
N THR A 275 -2.29 -41.68 -25.06
CA THR A 275 -2.63 -42.27 -26.36
C THR A 275 -1.57 -43.29 -26.73
N ALA A 276 -1.57 -44.41 -26.00
CA ALA A 276 -0.96 -45.67 -26.43
C ALA A 276 -1.71 -46.19 -27.67
N GLY A 277 -1.34 -45.66 -28.84
CA GLY A 277 -1.64 -46.22 -30.14
C GLY A 277 -0.70 -47.38 -30.42
N ASP A 278 -1.21 -48.58 -30.16
CA ASP A 278 -0.64 -49.89 -30.46
C ASP A 278 -0.38 -50.03 -31.98
N GLU A 279 0.80 -49.66 -32.46
CA GLU A 279 1.24 -49.95 -33.83
C GLU A 279 1.77 -51.38 -33.93
N PHE A 280 0.86 -52.24 -34.39
CA PHE A 280 1.05 -53.60 -34.86
C PHE A 280 2.26 -53.70 -35.82
N ILE A 281 3.36 -54.31 -35.37
CA ILE A 281 4.45 -54.74 -36.24
C ILE A 281 4.00 -56.00 -37.00
N THR A 282 3.48 -55.84 -38.21
CA THR A 282 3.39 -56.95 -39.18
C THR A 282 4.71 -57.03 -39.94
N GLY A 283 5.54 -58.03 -39.62
CA GLY A 283 6.65 -58.43 -40.47
C GLY A 283 6.16 -59.21 -41.70
N PRO A 284 6.78 -59.05 -42.88
CA PRO A 284 6.79 -60.07 -43.92
C PRO A 284 8.09 -60.88 -43.81
N ASP A 285 8.02 -62.17 -43.49
CA ASP A 285 7.75 -63.29 -44.40
C ASP A 285 9.03 -63.74 -45.12
N ASP A 286 9.74 -64.65 -44.44
CA ASP A 286 10.85 -65.42 -44.98
C ASP A 286 10.34 -66.30 -46.12
N THR A 287 10.72 -65.98 -47.35
CA THR A 287 10.63 -66.93 -48.46
C THR A 287 12.02 -67.47 -48.78
N ASP A 288 12.15 -68.77 -48.50
CA ASP A 288 13.14 -69.69 -49.03
C ASP A 288 13.34 -69.51 -50.54
N GLU A 289 14.60 -69.38 -50.98
CA GLU A 289 15.00 -69.91 -52.28
C GLU A 289 16.32 -70.66 -52.15
N THR A 290 16.18 -71.97 -51.99
CA THR A 290 17.22 -72.96 -52.29
C THR A 290 17.23 -73.29 -53.78
N GLY A 291 18.40 -73.18 -54.42
CA GLY A 291 18.90 -74.26 -55.28
C GLY A 291 19.00 -74.03 -56.80
N ASN A 292 20.23 -74.25 -57.28
CA ASN A 292 20.69 -74.64 -58.62
C ASN A 292 20.67 -73.62 -59.78
#